data_AF-A0A2V5XEF3-F1
#
_entry.id   AF-A0A2V5XEF3-F1
#
_cell.length_a   1.000
_cell.length_b   1.000
_cell.length_c   1.000
_cell.angle_alpha   90.00
_cell.angle_beta   90.00
_cell.angle_gamma   90.00
#
_symmetry.space_group_name_H-M   'P 1'
#
loop_
_entity.id
_entity.type
_entity.pdbx_description
1 polymer ?
#
loop_
_entity_poly.entity_id
_entity_poly.type
_entity_poly.pdbx_seq_one_letter_code
_entity_poly.pdbx_strand_id
1 'polypeptide(L)'
;MFCKASPQAFGLLLADEQYPHGIIGHVYPPGTTSSNGSPFHHVAGRETEVDVLIGAYAFTTGHLNRVFKLAELIGIRDLSQVRNYDDILLSFGGMKRLRIHAIGPMLQYASTSLPGVALWKSDEQFWTERVSVFEKLREIQLTMGHAWSSKSKSESEV
;
A
#
# COMPACT_ATOMS: atom_id res chain seq x y z
N MET A 1 -11.07 -24.03 2.19
CA MET A 1 -9.63 -24.03 1.86
C MET A 1 -9.02 -22.81 2.54
N PHE A 2 -8.33 -22.99 3.67
CA PHE A 2 -7.75 -21.87 4.42
C PHE A 2 -6.44 -21.44 3.75
N CYS A 3 -6.29 -20.13 3.51
CA CYS A 3 -5.09 -19.56 2.93
C CYS A 3 -3.93 -19.71 3.92
N LYS A 4 -2.91 -20.53 3.60
CA LYS A 4 -1.67 -20.70 4.40
C LYS A 4 -0.83 -19.42 4.50
N ALA A 5 -1.25 -18.34 3.86
CA ALA A 5 -0.55 -17.07 3.85
C ALA A 5 -0.66 -16.28 5.18
N SER A 6 -1.73 -16.49 5.95
CA SER A 6 -1.96 -15.66 7.15
C SER A 6 -0.91 -15.86 8.26
N PRO A 7 -0.49 -17.09 8.64
CA PRO A 7 0.47 -17.27 9.74
C PRO A 7 1.86 -16.68 9.44
N GLN A 8 2.24 -16.66 8.15
CA GLN A 8 3.57 -16.21 7.74
C GLN A 8 3.69 -14.68 7.79
N ALA A 9 2.67 -13.94 7.33
CA ALA A 9 2.66 -12.48 7.42
C ALA A 9 2.67 -11.99 8.89
N PHE A 10 1.93 -12.67 9.79
CA PHE A 10 1.97 -12.36 11.22
C PHE A 10 3.33 -12.67 11.86
N GLY A 11 3.94 -13.81 11.50
CA GLY A 11 5.29 -14.15 11.99
C GLY A 11 6.34 -13.12 11.57
N LEU A 12 6.25 -12.59 10.35
CA LEU A 12 7.15 -11.54 9.86
C LEU A 12 6.92 -10.21 10.58
N LEU A 13 5.66 -9.82 10.82
CA LEU A 13 5.34 -8.63 11.60
C LEU A 13 5.90 -8.72 13.03
N LEU A 14 5.74 -9.86 13.70
CA LEU A 14 6.28 -10.06 15.05
C LEU A 14 7.82 -10.05 15.09
N ALA A 15 8.47 -10.35 13.97
CA ALA A 15 9.93 -10.30 13.87
C ALA A 15 10.46 -8.88 13.70
N ASP A 16 9.70 -7.98 13.06
CA ASP A 16 10.09 -6.58 12.83
C ASP A 16 8.88 -5.64 12.75
N GLU A 17 8.33 -5.31 13.92
CA GLU A 17 7.11 -4.49 14.05
C GLU A 17 7.23 -3.06 13.51
N GLN A 18 8.43 -2.62 13.09
CA GLN A 18 8.63 -1.29 12.51
C GLN A 18 8.12 -1.19 11.07
N TYR A 19 8.01 -2.34 10.39
CA TYR A 19 7.59 -2.46 9.00
C TYR A 19 6.17 -3.03 8.96
N PRO A 20 5.26 -2.46 8.18
CA PRO A 20 4.08 -3.20 7.77
C PRO A 20 4.45 -4.19 6.67
N HIS A 21 3.89 -5.38 6.78
CA HIS A 21 4.22 -6.52 5.92
C HIS A 21 3.00 -6.97 5.14
N GLY A 22 3.18 -7.30 3.86
CA GLY A 22 2.12 -7.87 3.04
C GLY A 22 2.62 -8.85 1.99
N ILE A 23 1.73 -9.22 1.09
CA ILE A 23 2.00 -10.21 0.02
C ILE A 23 2.07 -9.50 -1.34
N ILE A 24 1.29 -8.45 -1.50
CA ILE A 24 1.15 -7.69 -2.74
C ILE A 24 1.23 -6.21 -2.39
N GLY A 25 1.83 -5.44 -3.28
CA GLY A 25 1.87 -4.00 -3.15
C GLY A 25 1.93 -3.29 -4.49
N HIS A 26 1.95 -1.97 -4.40
CA HIS A 26 2.15 -1.07 -5.51
C HIS A 26 3.37 -0.19 -5.27
N VAL A 27 4.10 0.06 -6.35
CA VAL A 27 5.08 1.14 -6.43
C VAL A 27 4.44 2.29 -7.19
N TYR A 28 4.68 3.53 -6.75
CA TYR A 28 4.22 4.74 -7.44
C TYR A 28 5.44 5.48 -8.02
N PRO A 29 5.73 5.33 -9.33
CA PRO A 29 6.75 6.12 -10.02
C PRO A 29 6.06 7.36 -10.63
N PRO A 30 6.28 8.57 -10.07
CA PRO A 30 5.58 9.78 -10.53
C PRO A 30 5.78 10.03 -12.04
N GLY A 31 4.71 10.44 -12.72
CA GLY A 31 4.74 10.71 -14.16
C GLY A 31 4.76 9.47 -15.05
N THR A 32 4.67 8.26 -14.48
CA THR A 32 4.54 7.03 -15.24
C THR A 32 3.17 6.40 -15.03
N THR A 33 2.64 5.82 -16.10
CA THR A 33 1.39 5.07 -16.08
C THR A 33 1.61 3.72 -16.74
N SER A 34 1.11 2.66 -16.12
CA SER A 34 1.11 1.33 -16.70
C SER A 34 0.12 1.23 -17.87
N SER A 35 0.19 0.13 -18.62
CA SER A 35 -0.63 -0.10 -19.82
C SER A 35 -2.13 -0.13 -19.57
N ASN A 36 -2.57 -0.32 -18.32
CA ASN A 36 -3.98 -0.27 -17.92
C ASN A 36 -4.42 1.12 -17.41
N GLY A 37 -3.56 2.14 -17.54
CA GLY A 37 -3.81 3.50 -17.07
C GLY A 37 -3.52 3.72 -15.58
N SER A 38 -3.15 2.68 -14.82
CA SER A 38 -2.82 2.83 -13.39
C SER A 38 -1.46 3.53 -13.21
N PRO A 39 -1.38 4.59 -12.39
CA PRO A 39 -0.12 5.18 -11.96
C PRO A 39 0.60 4.32 -10.90
N PHE A 40 -0.11 3.35 -10.31
CA PHE A 40 0.41 2.42 -9.32
C PHE A 40 0.78 1.09 -9.98
N HIS A 41 2.06 0.73 -9.95
CA HIS A 41 2.59 -0.47 -10.59
C HIS A 41 2.52 -1.67 -9.65
N HIS A 42 1.81 -2.72 -10.06
CA HIS A 42 1.59 -3.93 -9.27
C HIS A 42 2.86 -4.76 -9.08
N VAL A 43 3.13 -5.15 -7.83
CA VAL A 43 4.27 -5.96 -7.43
C VAL A 43 3.81 -7.11 -6.53
N ALA A 44 4.19 -8.34 -6.89
CA ALA A 44 3.89 -9.56 -6.13
C ALA A 44 4.98 -10.63 -6.33
N GLY A 45 4.97 -11.66 -5.49
CA GLY A 45 5.77 -12.88 -5.67
C GLY A 45 7.27 -12.74 -5.44
N ARG A 46 7.72 -11.69 -4.75
CA ARG A 46 9.13 -11.43 -4.46
C ARG A 46 9.29 -10.65 -3.14
N GLU A 47 10.48 -10.74 -2.56
CA GLU A 47 10.89 -9.93 -1.41
C GLU A 47 11.28 -8.52 -1.89
N THR A 48 10.50 -7.50 -1.54
CA THR A 48 10.83 -6.13 -1.93
C THR A 48 10.09 -5.07 -1.11
N GLU A 49 10.53 -3.82 -1.23
CA GLU A 49 9.83 -2.67 -0.67
C GLU A 49 8.82 -2.10 -1.66
N VAL A 50 7.72 -1.59 -1.13
CA VAL A 50 6.63 -0.99 -1.92
C VAL A 50 6.17 0.33 -1.29
N ASP A 51 5.34 1.06 -2.01
CA ASP A 51 4.80 2.35 -1.56
C ASP A 51 3.38 2.22 -1.00
N VAL A 52 2.62 1.22 -1.46
CA VAL A 52 1.28 0.89 -0.96
C VAL A 52 1.16 -0.63 -0.82
N LEU A 53 0.64 -1.13 0.30
CA LEU A 53 0.24 -2.53 0.48
C LEU A 53 -1.19 -2.72 0.01
N ILE A 54 -1.45 -3.81 -0.71
CA ILE A 54 -2.79 -4.17 -1.17
C ILE A 54 -3.11 -5.64 -0.88
N GLY A 55 -4.40 -5.94 -0.77
CA GLY A 55 -4.87 -7.30 -0.52
C GLY A 55 -4.64 -7.73 0.93
N ALA A 56 -3.65 -8.60 1.15
CA ALA A 56 -3.38 -9.19 2.46
C ALA A 56 -2.09 -8.63 3.08
N TYR A 57 -2.21 -8.11 4.29
CA TYR A 57 -1.14 -7.47 5.04
C TYR A 57 -1.41 -7.52 6.55
N ALA A 58 -0.37 -7.24 7.35
CA ALA A 58 -0.40 -7.29 8.81
C ALA A 58 0.10 -5.97 9.42
N PHE A 59 -0.58 -5.53 10.48
CA PHE A 59 -0.31 -4.29 11.20
C PHE A 59 -0.36 -4.50 12.73
N THR A 60 0.38 -3.69 13.47
CA THR A 60 0.27 -3.60 14.94
C THR A 60 -0.76 -2.55 15.36
N THR A 61 -1.17 -2.57 16.61
CA THR A 61 -1.98 -1.48 17.20
C THR A 61 -1.28 -0.12 17.10
N GLY A 62 0.06 -0.10 17.18
CA GLY A 62 0.86 1.11 16.98
C GLY A 62 0.70 1.69 15.58
N HIS A 63 0.69 0.83 14.55
CA HIS A 63 0.44 1.25 13.18
C HIS A 63 -0.97 1.84 13.02
N LEU A 64 -1.99 1.20 13.59
CA LEU A 64 -3.36 1.70 13.51
C LEU A 64 -3.53 3.05 14.21
N ASN A 65 -2.89 3.25 15.37
CA ASN A 65 -2.89 4.56 16.04
C ASN A 65 -2.25 5.66 15.19
N ARG A 66 -1.21 5.33 14.41
CA ARG A 66 -0.58 6.26 13.48
C ARG A 66 -1.51 6.59 12.31
N VAL A 67 -2.24 5.60 11.80
CA VAL A 67 -3.26 5.78 10.75
C VAL A 67 -4.31 6.82 11.17
N PHE A 68 -4.84 6.74 12.40
CA PHE A 68 -5.80 7.73 12.89
C PHE A 68 -5.23 9.15 12.93
N LYS A 69 -3.97 9.32 13.36
CA LYS A 69 -3.31 10.63 13.36
C LYS A 69 -3.09 11.17 11.95
N LEU A 70 -2.69 10.31 11.01
CA LEU A 70 -2.50 10.70 9.62
C LEU A 70 -3.82 11.11 8.96
N ALA A 71 -4.90 10.37 9.23
CA ALA A 71 -6.24 10.69 8.76
C ALA A 71 -6.66 12.10 9.19
N GLU A 72 -6.46 12.44 10.47
CA GLU A 72 -6.74 13.76 11.01
C GLU A 72 -5.93 14.87 10.30
N LEU A 73 -4.64 14.63 10.05
CA LEU A 73 -3.76 15.58 9.37
C LEU A 73 -4.15 15.87 7.92
N ILE A 74 -4.76 14.90 7.22
CA ILE A 74 -5.31 15.12 5.87
C ILE A 74 -6.80 15.49 5.88
N GLY A 75 -7.36 15.80 7.05
CA GLY A 75 -8.73 16.31 7.22
C GLY A 75 -9.83 15.24 7.23
N ILE A 76 -9.48 13.96 7.35
CA ILE A 76 -10.44 12.85 7.45
C ILE A 76 -10.85 12.69 8.90
N ARG A 77 -12.14 12.93 9.17
CA ARG A 77 -12.74 12.80 10.52
C ARG A 77 -13.48 11.48 10.73
N ASP A 78 -13.93 10.85 9.65
CA ASP A 78 -14.68 9.60 9.67
C ASP A 78 -14.08 8.63 8.64
N LEU A 79 -13.36 7.62 9.15
CA LEU A 79 -12.74 6.60 8.31
C LEU A 79 -13.74 5.67 7.64
N SER A 80 -14.99 5.61 8.10
CA SER A 80 -16.04 4.84 7.42
C SER A 80 -16.42 5.43 6.06
N GLN A 81 -16.09 6.71 5.83
CA GLN A 81 -16.29 7.40 4.56
C GLN A 81 -15.09 7.27 3.60
N VAL A 82 -13.97 6.70 4.07
CA VAL A 82 -12.83 6.44 3.20
C VAL A 82 -13.17 5.25 2.32
N ARG A 83 -13.29 5.50 1.02
CA ARG A 83 -13.67 4.47 0.04
C ARG A 83 -12.45 3.95 -0.71
N ASN A 84 -11.82 4.83 -1.48
CA ASN A 84 -10.93 4.45 -2.56
C ASN A 84 -9.43 4.50 -2.19
N TYR A 85 -9.08 4.80 -0.95
CA TYR A 85 -7.67 5.04 -0.57
C TYR A 85 -7.39 4.63 0.88
N ASP A 86 -8.22 3.74 1.44
CA ASP A 86 -8.00 3.16 2.76
C ASP A 86 -6.68 2.38 2.80
N ASP A 87 -6.40 1.59 1.77
CA ASP A 87 -5.15 0.86 1.57
C ASP A 87 -3.93 1.80 1.54
N ILE A 88 -4.04 2.96 0.89
CA ILE A 88 -3.01 3.99 0.90
C ILE A 88 -2.83 4.53 2.32
N LEU A 89 -3.89 4.93 3.00
CA LEU A 89 -3.79 5.49 4.35
C LEU A 89 -3.16 4.47 5.32
N LEU A 90 -3.59 3.22 5.27
CA LEU A 90 -3.06 2.11 6.07
C LEU A 90 -1.57 1.90 5.81
N SER A 91 -1.16 2.00 4.55
CA SER A 91 0.24 1.87 4.13
C SER A 91 1.17 2.88 4.78
N PHE A 92 0.69 4.09 5.09
CA PHE A 92 1.47 5.10 5.81
C PHE A 92 1.51 4.91 7.34
N GLY A 93 0.80 3.90 7.85
CA GLY A 93 0.80 3.53 9.27
C GLY A 93 2.12 2.95 9.78
N GLY A 94 3.04 2.57 8.89
CA GLY A 94 4.36 2.06 9.24
C GLY A 94 5.34 3.11 9.76
N MET A 95 6.28 2.69 10.60
CA MET A 95 7.42 3.53 10.98
C MET A 95 8.51 3.55 9.90
N LYS A 96 8.61 2.46 9.14
CA LYS A 96 9.52 2.30 8.00
C LYS A 96 8.75 1.90 6.74
N ARG A 97 9.46 1.82 5.61
CA ARG A 97 8.88 1.52 4.30
C ARG A 97 8.24 0.14 4.29
N LEU A 98 7.23 -0.05 3.46
CA LEU A 98 6.45 -1.28 3.44
C LEU A 98 7.24 -2.41 2.80
N ARG A 99 7.03 -3.64 3.27
CA ARG A 99 7.65 -4.84 2.68
C ARG A 99 6.59 -5.81 2.20
N ILE A 100 6.84 -6.38 1.02
CA ILE A 100 6.10 -7.53 0.53
C ILE A 100 6.99 -8.76 0.49
N HIS A 101 6.36 -9.92 0.61
CA HIS A 101 7.04 -11.21 0.73
C HIS A 101 6.53 -12.21 -0.31
N ALA A 102 7.38 -13.16 -0.69
CA ALA A 102 7.06 -14.23 -1.62
C ALA A 102 6.24 -15.36 -0.93
N ILE A 103 5.10 -15.02 -0.34
CA ILE A 103 4.22 -15.94 0.41
C ILE A 103 3.24 -16.65 -0.55
N GLY A 104 3.79 -17.40 -1.51
CA GLY A 104 3.02 -18.25 -2.43
C GLY A 104 1.90 -17.54 -3.24
N PRO A 105 1.10 -18.30 -4.01
CA PRO A 105 0.01 -17.73 -4.79
C PRO A 105 -1.17 -17.34 -3.89
N MET A 106 -1.61 -16.08 -4.01
CA MET A 106 -2.85 -15.60 -3.40
C MET A 106 -4.04 -15.93 -4.31
N LEU A 107 -5.05 -16.60 -3.77
CA LEU A 107 -6.31 -16.80 -4.49
C LEU A 107 -7.04 -15.45 -4.58
N GLN A 108 -7.24 -14.98 -5.81
CA GLN A 108 -8.03 -13.80 -6.10
C GLN A 108 -9.39 -14.22 -6.66
N TYR A 109 -10.45 -13.54 -6.23
CA TYR A 109 -11.78 -13.77 -6.77
C TYR A 109 -11.84 -13.34 -8.24
N ALA A 110 -12.45 -14.15 -9.11
CA ALA A 110 -12.59 -13.81 -10.53
C ALA A 110 -13.36 -12.49 -10.76
N SER A 111 -14.23 -12.12 -9.82
CA SER A 111 -15.05 -10.90 -9.88
C SER A 111 -14.25 -9.61 -9.67
N THR A 112 -13.00 -9.65 -9.19
CA THR A 112 -12.20 -8.43 -8.92
C THR A 112 -11.94 -7.57 -10.15
N SER A 113 -12.18 -8.11 -11.34
CA SER A 113 -12.00 -7.41 -12.61
C SER A 113 -13.30 -6.93 -13.24
N LEU A 114 -14.48 -7.25 -12.67
CA LEU A 114 -15.77 -6.88 -13.23
C LEU A 114 -16.07 -5.39 -13.02
N PRO A 115 -16.65 -4.68 -14.01
CA PRO A 115 -17.16 -3.32 -13.83
C PRO A 115 -18.16 -3.25 -12.66
N GLY A 116 -18.10 -2.17 -11.86
CA GLY A 116 -18.90 -2.02 -10.64
C GLY A 116 -18.33 -2.74 -9.41
N VAL A 117 -17.41 -3.69 -9.58
CA VAL A 117 -16.55 -4.24 -8.51
C VAL A 117 -15.19 -3.56 -8.54
N ALA A 118 -14.58 -3.53 -9.73
CA ALA A 118 -13.36 -2.80 -10.04
C ALA A 118 -13.67 -1.31 -10.26
N LEU A 119 -13.78 -0.52 -9.19
CA LEU A 119 -14.18 0.88 -9.28
C LEU A 119 -13.31 1.71 -10.25
N TRP A 120 -12.03 1.36 -10.41
CA TRP A 120 -11.12 1.99 -11.39
C TRP A 120 -11.60 1.89 -12.84
N LYS A 121 -12.51 0.97 -13.16
CA LYS A 121 -13.12 0.84 -14.49
C LYS A 121 -14.36 1.71 -14.70
N SER A 122 -14.95 2.22 -13.64
CA SER A 122 -16.25 2.90 -13.67
C SER A 122 -16.22 4.33 -13.09
N ASP A 123 -15.19 4.66 -12.30
CA ASP A 123 -15.00 5.97 -11.69
C ASP A 123 -13.81 6.69 -12.33
N GLU A 124 -14.08 7.80 -13.01
CA GLU A 124 -13.07 8.61 -13.70
C GLU A 124 -12.12 9.32 -12.74
N GLN A 125 -12.55 9.58 -11.49
CA GLN A 125 -11.72 10.24 -10.47
C GLN A 125 -10.86 9.25 -9.68
N PHE A 126 -11.03 7.94 -9.91
CA PHE A 126 -10.43 6.89 -9.10
C PHE A 126 -8.92 7.05 -8.91
N TRP A 127 -8.17 7.27 -9.98
CA TRP A 127 -6.71 7.40 -9.91
C TRP A 127 -6.28 8.77 -9.38
N THR A 128 -6.97 9.83 -9.78
CA THR A 128 -6.68 11.20 -9.35
C THR A 128 -6.79 11.34 -7.83
N GLU A 129 -7.86 10.80 -7.23
CA GLU A 129 -8.06 10.83 -5.79
C GLU A 129 -6.95 10.06 -5.05
N ARG A 130 -6.65 8.85 -5.52
CA ARG A 130 -5.61 7.98 -4.93
C ARG A 130 -4.23 8.63 -4.97
N VAL A 131 -3.85 9.21 -6.11
CA VAL A 131 -2.58 9.94 -6.26
C VAL A 131 -2.55 11.14 -5.32
N SER A 132 -3.61 11.94 -5.28
CA SER A 132 -3.66 13.13 -4.40
C SER A 132 -3.48 12.77 -2.93
N VAL A 133 -4.14 11.71 -2.45
CA VAL A 133 -4.01 11.25 -1.07
C VAL A 133 -2.62 10.69 -0.80
N PHE A 134 -2.08 9.88 -1.71
CA PHE A 134 -0.73 9.34 -1.60
C PHE A 134 0.32 10.45 -1.45
N GLU A 135 0.25 11.46 -2.31
CA GLU A 135 1.21 12.57 -2.31
C GLU A 135 1.11 13.41 -1.03
N LYS A 136 -0.12 13.74 -0.57
CA LYS A 136 -0.33 14.43 0.71
C LYS A 136 0.27 13.66 1.90
N LEU A 137 0.04 12.36 1.97
CA LEU A 137 0.57 11.52 3.04
C LEU A 137 2.09 11.40 2.98
N ARG A 138 2.66 11.32 1.76
CA ARG A 138 4.10 11.34 1.53
C ARG A 138 4.74 12.63 2.02
N GLU A 139 4.14 13.78 1.74
CA GLU A 139 4.61 15.08 2.23
C GLU A 139 4.60 15.14 3.75
N ILE A 140 3.48 14.75 4.39
CA ILE A 140 3.36 14.70 5.85
C ILE A 140 4.44 13.80 6.46
N GLN A 141 4.66 12.62 5.88
CA GLN A 141 5.65 11.67 6.39
C GLN A 141 7.09 12.23 6.31
N LEU A 142 7.41 13.00 5.26
CA LEU A 142 8.68 13.72 5.16
C LEU A 142 8.81 14.79 6.26
N THR A 143 7.75 15.56 6.53
CA THR A 143 7.74 16.59 7.58
C THR A 143 7.86 16.00 8.99
N MET A 144 7.33 14.80 9.22
CA MET A 144 7.45 14.10 10.50
C MET A 144 8.84 13.50 10.78
N GLY A 145 9.85 13.76 9.93
CA GLY A 145 11.22 13.25 10.11
C GLY A 145 11.36 11.75 9.84
N HIS A 146 10.34 11.12 9.24
CA HIS A 146 10.32 9.71 8.87
C HIS A 146 10.42 9.55 7.35
N ALA A 147 11.39 10.23 6.73
CA ALA A 147 11.58 10.16 5.30
C ALA A 147 11.90 8.72 4.87
N TRP A 148 10.94 8.07 4.20
CA TRP A 148 11.23 6.88 3.40
C TRP A 148 12.17 7.33 2.27
N SER A 149 13.47 7.14 2.46
CA SER A 149 14.46 7.48 1.44
C SER A 149 14.21 6.60 0.22
N SER A 150 13.66 7.18 -0.85
CA SER A 150 13.52 6.52 -2.13
C SER A 150 14.90 6.42 -2.78
N LYS A 151 15.70 5.43 -2.40
CA LYS A 151 16.83 5.04 -3.26
C LYS A 151 16.27 4.34 -4.48
N SER A 152 16.13 5.07 -5.58
CA SER A 152 16.19 4.50 -6.91
C SER A 152 17.59 3.92 -7.08
N LYS A 153 17.75 2.60 -6.95
CA LYS A 153 18.92 1.94 -7.52
C LYS A 153 18.81 2.02 -9.04
N SER A 154 19.40 3.05 -9.62
CA SER A 154 20.05 2.90 -10.92
C SER A 154 21.28 2.02 -10.70
N GLU A 155 21.16 0.73 -10.97
CA GLU A 155 22.31 -0.13 -11.23
C GLU A 155 22.28 -0.49 -12.71
N SER A 156 22.85 0.43 -13.50
CA SER A 156 23.69 0.08 -14.63
C SER A 156 24.96 -0.58 -14.08
N GLU A 157 25.29 -1.76 -14.62
CA GLU A 157 26.49 -2.63 -14.49
C GLU A 157 25.95 -4.08 -14.31
N VAL A 158 25.95 -4.97 -15.31
CA VAL A 158 26.98 -5.36 -16.30
C VAL A 158 26.35 -5.66 -17.66
#